data_AF-A0A953PFQ0-F1
#
_entry.id   AF-A0A953PFQ0-F1
#
_cell.length_a   1.000
_cell.length_b   1.000
_cell.length_c   1.000
_cell.angle_alpha   90.00
_cell.angle_beta   90.00
_cell.angle_gamma   90.00
#
_symmetry.space_group_name_H-M   'P 1'
#
loop_
_entity.id
_entity.type
_entity.pdbx_description
1 polymer ?
#
loop_
_entity_poly.entity_id
_entity_poly.type
_entity_poly.pdbx_seq_one_letter_code
_entity_poly.pdbx_strand_id
1 'polypeptide(L)'
;MAKKVLQLEALVAALDSERQAKEISWRQLAAEAGVSPSTLTRMQQGKSPDVNTFSALTTWLNIPAERFYTESGAQPMQNDPMAVVSTLLRGTKKMSPKAVAALTELVNAAVKLSKELK
;
A
#
# COMPACT_ATOMS: atom_id res chain seq x y z
N MET A 1 -0.18 19.29 -18.82
CA MET A 1 -0.56 17.96 -18.29
C MET A 1 0.16 17.75 -16.97
N ALA A 2 -0.53 17.39 -15.89
CA ALA A 2 0.11 17.17 -14.60
C ALA A 2 1.07 15.96 -14.69
N LYS A 3 2.33 16.15 -14.27
CA LYS A 3 3.30 15.04 -14.24
C LYS A 3 2.96 14.14 -13.06
N LYS A 4 2.62 12.87 -13.34
CA LYS A 4 2.47 11.87 -12.28
C LYS A 4 3.85 11.37 -11.85
N VAL A 5 4.10 11.32 -10.55
CA VAL A 5 5.38 10.89 -9.98
C VAL A 5 5.15 9.61 -9.18
N LEU A 6 5.99 8.60 -9.47
CA LEU A 6 5.97 7.31 -8.79
C LEU A 6 6.37 7.49 -7.32
N GLN A 7 5.54 7.02 -6.42
CA GLN A 7 5.77 6.93 -4.99
C GLN A 7 6.51 5.61 -4.70
N LEU A 8 7.83 5.61 -4.94
CA LEU A 8 8.65 4.41 -4.81
C LEU A 8 8.67 3.87 -3.37
N GLU A 9 8.77 4.75 -2.37
CA GLU A 9 8.77 4.33 -0.96
C GLU A 9 7.46 3.66 -0.57
N ALA A 10 6.32 4.20 -1.04
CA ALA A 10 5.01 3.60 -0.80
C ALA A 10 4.89 2.21 -1.45
N LEU A 11 5.45 2.03 -2.64
CA LEU A 11 5.50 0.72 -3.31
C LEU A 11 6.36 -0.28 -2.51
N VAL A 12 7.57 0.13 -2.09
CA VAL A 12 8.46 -0.73 -1.30
C VAL A 12 7.83 -1.10 0.05
N ALA A 13 7.16 -0.16 0.72
CA ALA A 13 6.46 -0.40 1.97
C ALA A 13 5.28 -1.38 1.80
N ALA A 14 4.50 -1.25 0.73
CA ALA A 14 3.42 -2.18 0.42
C ALA A 14 3.96 -3.60 0.16
N LEU A 15 5.06 -3.73 -0.60
CA LEU A 15 5.74 -5.00 -0.82
C LEU A 15 6.23 -5.62 0.48
N ASP A 16 6.84 -4.83 1.36
CA ASP A 16 7.35 -5.35 2.63
C ASP A 16 6.22 -5.83 3.56
N SER A 17 5.12 -5.08 3.63
CA SER A 17 3.96 -5.47 4.42
C SER A 17 3.35 -6.79 3.95
N GLU A 18 3.14 -6.94 2.63
CA GLU A 18 2.55 -8.17 2.07
C GLU A 18 3.50 -9.36 2.22
N ARG A 19 4.81 -9.12 2.03
CA ARG A 19 5.86 -10.11 2.25
C ARG A 19 5.87 -10.61 3.69
N GLN A 20 5.80 -9.71 4.67
CA GLN A 20 5.75 -10.06 6.09
C GLN A 20 4.48 -10.84 6.43
N ALA A 21 3.33 -10.44 5.89
CA ALA A 21 2.06 -11.16 6.08
C ALA A 21 2.08 -12.59 5.52
N LYS A 22 2.83 -12.81 4.44
CA LYS A 22 3.08 -14.14 3.85
C LYS A 22 4.24 -14.90 4.49
N GLU A 23 4.96 -14.30 5.43
CA GLU A 23 6.15 -14.86 6.09
C GLU A 23 7.28 -15.29 5.12
N ILE A 24 7.41 -14.61 3.97
CA ILE A 24 8.43 -14.94 2.97
C ILE A 24 9.61 -13.96 3.01
N SER A 25 10.76 -14.36 2.49
CA SER A 25 11.92 -13.48 2.30
C SER A 25 11.78 -12.60 1.06
N TRP A 26 12.57 -11.53 0.98
CA TRP A 26 12.64 -10.68 -0.22
C TRP A 26 13.04 -11.46 -1.48
N ARG A 27 13.88 -12.47 -1.32
CA ARG A 27 14.30 -13.35 -2.41
C ARG A 27 13.15 -14.23 -2.91
N GLN A 28 12.30 -14.72 -2.01
CA GLN A 28 11.10 -15.47 -2.38
C GLN A 28 10.07 -14.57 -3.05
N LEU A 29 9.83 -13.36 -2.53
CA LEU A 29 8.99 -12.37 -3.21
C LEU A 29 9.45 -12.11 -4.63
N ALA A 30 10.76 -11.91 -4.84
CA ALA A 30 11.34 -11.71 -6.16
C ALA A 30 10.99 -12.86 -7.11
N ALA A 31 11.14 -14.10 -6.65
CA ALA A 31 10.81 -15.28 -7.42
C ALA A 31 9.30 -15.37 -7.73
N GLU A 32 8.43 -15.11 -6.77
CA GLU A 32 6.97 -15.12 -6.97
C GLU A 32 6.50 -14.02 -7.93
N ALA A 33 7.08 -12.83 -7.83
CA ALA A 33 6.76 -11.70 -8.69
C ALA A 33 7.46 -11.76 -10.06
N GLY A 34 8.32 -12.75 -10.31
CA GLY A 34 9.05 -12.89 -11.58
C GLY A 34 10.08 -11.77 -11.82
N VAL A 35 10.65 -11.20 -10.76
CA VAL A 35 11.68 -10.14 -10.84
C VAL A 35 12.99 -10.60 -10.22
N SER A 36 14.11 -9.97 -10.60
CA SER A 36 15.39 -10.32 -9.99
C SER A 36 15.52 -9.80 -8.55
N PRO A 37 16.15 -10.54 -7.62
CA PRO A 37 16.43 -10.04 -6.27
C PRO A 37 17.22 -8.73 -6.27
N SER A 38 18.18 -8.59 -7.19
CA SER A 38 18.98 -7.36 -7.35
C SER A 38 18.13 -6.16 -7.75
N THR A 39 17.06 -6.36 -8.54
CA THR A 39 16.10 -5.30 -8.88
C THR A 39 15.41 -4.79 -7.61
N LEU A 40 14.95 -5.68 -6.73
CA LEU A 40 14.32 -5.29 -5.46
C LEU A 40 15.29 -4.58 -4.53
N THR A 41 16.54 -5.06 -4.41
CA THR A 41 17.56 -4.37 -3.60
C THR A 41 17.80 -2.95 -4.11
N ARG A 42 17.90 -2.75 -5.43
CA ARG A 42 18.05 -1.41 -6.01
C ARG A 42 16.83 -0.53 -5.74
N MET A 43 15.63 -1.10 -5.77
CA MET A 43 14.40 -0.37 -5.44
C MET A 43 14.36 0.08 -3.98
N GLN A 44 14.78 -0.79 -3.05
CA GLN A 44 14.94 -0.44 -1.63
C GLN A 44 15.96 0.68 -1.42
N GLN A 45 16.95 0.81 -2.30
CA GLN A 45 17.94 1.89 -2.32
C GLN A 45 17.45 3.14 -3.09
N GLY A 46 16.16 3.21 -3.43
CA GLY A 46 15.56 4.38 -4.07
C GLY A 46 15.68 4.43 -5.59
N LYS A 47 16.14 3.35 -6.26
CA LYS A 47 16.16 3.30 -7.73
C LYS A 47 14.79 2.91 -8.26
N SER A 48 14.23 3.74 -9.14
CA SER A 48 12.93 3.45 -9.75
C SER A 48 12.97 2.17 -10.59
N PRO A 49 11.92 1.33 -10.52
CA PRO A 49 11.76 0.18 -11.40
C PRO A 49 11.51 0.62 -12.84
N ASP A 50 11.81 -0.27 -13.79
CA ASP A 50 11.27 -0.16 -15.14
C ASP A 50 9.77 -0.54 -15.17
N VAL A 51 9.13 -0.33 -16.32
CA VAL A 51 7.68 -0.54 -16.50
C VAL A 51 7.30 -2.00 -16.26
N ASN A 52 8.12 -2.96 -16.71
CA ASN A 52 7.83 -4.39 -16.59
C ASN A 52 7.93 -4.84 -15.14
N THR A 53 9.00 -4.45 -14.45
CA THR A 53 9.21 -4.69 -13.03
C THR A 53 8.05 -4.10 -12.22
N PHE A 54 7.69 -2.85 -12.50
CA PHE A 54 6.61 -2.19 -11.80
C PHE A 54 5.27 -2.92 -12.00
N SER A 55 4.93 -3.28 -13.23
CA SER A 55 3.70 -4.03 -13.54
C SER A 55 3.67 -5.40 -12.88
N ALA A 56 4.79 -6.11 -12.83
CA ALA A 56 4.89 -7.41 -12.18
C ALA A 56 4.63 -7.30 -10.67
N LEU A 57 5.21 -6.28 -10.03
CA LEU A 57 5.07 -6.06 -8.59
C LEU A 57 3.66 -5.60 -8.20
N THR A 58 3.03 -4.73 -8.98
CA THR A 58 1.64 -4.31 -8.71
C THR A 58 0.65 -5.46 -8.93
N THR A 59 0.92 -6.33 -9.90
CA THR A 59 0.16 -7.56 -10.12
C THR A 59 0.31 -8.53 -8.94
N TRP A 60 1.55 -8.76 -8.48
CA TRP A 60 1.81 -9.64 -7.32
C TRP A 60 1.13 -9.11 -6.04
N LEU A 61 1.14 -7.78 -5.84
CA LEU A 61 0.43 -7.12 -4.75
C LEU A 61 -1.11 -7.16 -4.88
N ASN A 62 -1.64 -7.45 -6.07
CA ASN A 62 -3.05 -7.27 -6.39
C ASN A 62 -3.55 -5.84 -6.09
N ILE A 63 -2.70 -4.83 -6.35
CA ILE A 63 -3.00 -3.41 -6.15
C ILE A 63 -2.87 -2.68 -7.49
N PRO A 64 -3.86 -1.87 -7.91
CA PRO A 64 -3.77 -1.09 -9.14
C PRO A 64 -2.55 -0.16 -9.16
N ALA A 65 -1.86 -0.10 -10.30
CA ALA A 65 -0.65 0.70 -10.49
C ALA A 65 -0.82 2.18 -10.14
N GLU A 66 -2.01 2.72 -10.38
CA GLU A 66 -2.38 4.11 -10.15
C GLU A 66 -2.25 4.50 -8.67
N ARG A 67 -2.34 3.55 -7.74
CA ARG A 67 -2.16 3.79 -6.29
C ARG A 67 -0.76 4.29 -5.94
N PHE A 68 0.23 3.98 -6.78
CA PHE A 68 1.61 4.38 -6.55
C PHE A 68 1.99 5.64 -7.34
N TYR A 69 1.05 6.31 -7.98
CA TYR A 69 1.30 7.59 -8.62
C TYR A 69 0.58 8.72 -7.89
N THR A 70 1.31 9.77 -7.55
CA THR A 70 0.70 11.04 -7.13
C THR A 70 0.76 12.07 -8.26
N GLU A 71 -0.19 12.99 -8.28
CA GLU A 71 -0.08 14.18 -9.11
C GLU A 71 0.95 15.12 -8.47
N SER A 72 1.92 15.58 -9.26
CA SER A 72 2.89 16.58 -8.79
C SER A 72 2.13 17.85 -8.38
N GLY A 73 2.14 18.17 -7.08
CA GLY A 73 1.43 19.33 -6.52
C GLY A 73 0.10 19.01 -5.83
N ALA A 74 -0.38 17.77 -5.86
CA ALA A 74 -1.47 17.35 -4.98
C ALA A 74 -0.93 17.32 -3.54
N GLN A 75 -1.46 18.21 -2.69
CA GLN A 75 -1.34 18.02 -1.24
C GLN A 75 -1.85 16.61 -0.93
N PRO A 76 -1.17 15.83 -0.06
CA PRO A 76 -1.72 14.56 0.39
C PRO A 76 -3.15 14.84 0.84
N MET A 77 -4.14 14.27 0.15
CA MET A 77 -5.53 14.43 0.56
C MET A 77 -5.57 14.04 2.03
N GLN A 78 -5.73 15.04 2.88
CA GLN A 78 -5.81 14.89 4.32
C GLN A 78 -7.21 14.33 4.58
N ASN A 79 -7.43 13.11 4.10
CA ASN A 79 -8.64 12.39 4.35
C ASN A 79 -8.58 12.06 5.83
N ASP A 80 -9.59 12.51 6.58
CA ASP A 80 -9.83 11.98 7.90
C ASP A 80 -9.79 10.44 7.79
N PRO A 81 -8.87 9.76 8.49
CA PRO A 81 -8.76 8.30 8.44
C PRO A 81 -10.11 7.60 8.64
N MET A 82 -10.99 8.20 9.45
CA MET A 82 -12.33 7.67 9.68
C MET A 82 -13.28 7.84 8.51
N ALA A 83 -13.15 8.91 7.72
CA ALA A 83 -13.92 9.07 6.48
C ALA A 83 -13.54 8.01 5.43
N VAL A 84 -12.25 7.66 5.35
CA VAL A 84 -11.74 6.60 4.46
C VAL A 84 -12.25 5.24 4.91
N VAL A 85 -12.09 4.92 6.20
CA VAL A 85 -12.52 3.64 6.78
C VAL A 85 -14.02 3.46 6.64
N SER A 86 -14.82 4.48 6.93
CA SER A 86 -16.27 4.43 6.74
C SER A 86 -16.67 4.17 5.29
N THR A 87 -15.92 4.71 4.32
CA THR A 87 -16.18 4.50 2.90
C THR A 87 -15.81 3.08 2.46
N LEU A 88 -14.67 2.56 2.91
CA LEU A 88 -14.23 1.19 2.64
C LEU A 88 -15.19 0.16 3.25
N LEU A 89 -15.63 0.38 4.50
CA LEU A 89 -16.58 -0.49 5.19
C LEU A 89 -17.99 -0.45 4.58
N ARG A 90 -18.40 0.67 3.96
CA ARG A 90 -19.66 0.72 3.18
C ARG A 90 -19.56 -0.07 1.87
N GLY A 91 -18.37 -0.17 1.27
CA GLY A 91 -18.13 -0.92 0.03
C GLY A 91 -18.08 -2.44 0.21
N THR A 92 -17.90 -2.95 1.43
CA THR A 92 -17.80 -4.39 1.68
C THR A 92 -19.19 -5.04 1.76
N LYS A 93 -19.68 -5.49 0.60
CA LYS A 93 -21.00 -6.13 0.36
C LYS A 93 -21.31 -7.42 1.17
N LYS A 94 -20.44 -7.86 2.10
CA LYS A 94 -20.54 -9.16 2.81
C LYS A 94 -20.21 -9.10 4.32
N MET A 95 -20.35 -7.95 4.99
CA MET A 95 -20.06 -7.87 6.43
C MET A 95 -21.34 -7.69 7.25
N SER A 96 -21.43 -8.40 8.38
CA SER A 96 -22.51 -8.18 9.33
C SER A 96 -22.33 -6.83 10.04
N PRO A 97 -23.42 -6.17 10.49
CA PRO A 97 -23.33 -4.89 11.21
C PRO A 97 -22.39 -4.94 12.42
N LYS A 98 -22.34 -6.10 13.11
CA LYS A 98 -21.46 -6.33 14.26
C LYS A 98 -19.98 -6.32 13.87
N ALA A 99 -19.61 -6.91 12.73
CA ALA A 99 -18.23 -6.92 12.25
C ALA A 99 -17.75 -5.51 11.83
N VAL A 100 -18.64 -4.72 11.22
CA VAL A 100 -18.36 -3.34 10.85
C VAL A 100 -18.12 -2.48 12.10
N ALA A 101 -18.95 -2.63 13.14
CA ALA A 101 -18.78 -1.92 14.40
C ALA A 101 -17.44 -2.26 15.08
N ALA A 102 -17.10 -3.55 15.17
CA ALA A 102 -15.83 -4.00 15.77
C ALA A 102 -14.60 -3.46 15.01
N LEU A 103 -14.61 -3.47 13.68
CA LEU A 103 -13.53 -2.89 12.87
C LEU A 103 -13.42 -1.37 13.03
N THR A 104 -14.55 -0.68 13.12
CA THR A 104 -14.59 0.78 13.35
C THR A 104 -13.94 1.13 14.69
N GLU A 105 -14.21 0.35 15.73
CA GLU A 105 -13.63 0.53 17.06
C GLU A 105 -12.11 0.30 17.06
N LEU A 106 -11.65 -0.78 16.42
CA LEU A 106 -10.23 -1.10 16.28
C LEU A 106 -9.45 0.02 15.58
N VAL A 107 -9.99 0.54 14.46
CA VAL A 107 -9.38 1.63 13.71
C VAL A 107 -9.34 2.91 14.55
N ASN A 108 -10.42 3.26 15.25
CA ASN A 108 -10.45 4.43 16.12
C ASN A 108 -9.35 4.38 17.19
N ALA A 109 -9.16 3.22 17.83
CA ALA A 109 -8.12 3.02 18.81
C ALA A 109 -6.71 3.22 18.22
N ALA A 110 -6.45 2.65 17.04
CA ALA A 110 -5.17 2.80 16.33
C ALA A 110 -4.90 4.26 15.92
N VAL A 111 -5.91 4.96 15.39
CA VAL A 111 -5.77 6.39 15.02
C VAL A 111 -5.50 7.25 16.25
N LYS A 112 -6.19 7.00 17.37
CA LYS A 112 -5.95 7.72 18.63
C LYS A 112 -4.52 7.53 19.11
N LEU A 113 -4.04 6.29 19.17
CA LEU A 113 -2.66 5.97 19.57
C LEU A 113 -1.63 6.65 18.65
N SER A 114 -1.86 6.68 17.33
CA SER A 114 -0.95 7.35 16.39
C SER A 114 -0.83 8.86 16.59
N LYS A 115 -1.84 9.50 17.18
CA LYS A 115 -1.82 10.94 17.52
C LYS A 115 -1.09 11.21 18.83
N GLU A 116 -1.14 10.28 19.77
CA GLU A 116 -0.47 10.37 21.08
C GLU A 116 1.04 10.07 20.99
N LEU A 117 1.47 9.32 19.97
CA LEU A 117 2.89 8.98 19.71
C LEU A 117 3.64 10.01 18.84
N LYS A 118 3.00 11.11 18.46
CA LYS A 118 3.60 12.25 17.73
C LYS A 118 3.97 13.36 18.70
#